data_AF-A0A2G4F7U7-F1
#
_entry.id   AF-A0A2G4F7U7-F1
#
_cell.length_a   1.000
_cell.length_b   1.000
_cell.length_c   1.000
_cell.angle_alpha   90.00
_cell.angle_beta   90.00
_cell.angle_gamma   90.00
#
_symmetry.space_group_name_H-M   'P 1'
#
loop_
_entity.id
_entity.type
_entity.pdbx_description
1 polymer ?
#
loop_
_entity_poly.entity_id
_entity_poly.type
_entity_poly.pdbx_seq_one_letter_code
_entity_poly.pdbx_strand_id
1 'polypeptide(L)'
;MRLLGIEGGGTRTSALLVEGTDTVLASFAVGPGNLKLLNGEELAALLASIRDQLPTQPDRIGIGMAGVRSASDRERLSRAVATTWPGVPSAVGDDLILALEAGEWPADCTAQVLQLSGTGSCCLGRHRGGASVKIGGRGHIIGDRGSACDIAVHALRSTVTISDIDADWPRLGADMVAFLQMNDPESLIEWSMTASKAEIASLAQVVFEAASSRQDEIAVAILRRASERLSKDAVHCAARVAQPGEKVQFLLNGSTLLKNGWFADEVTAKILAARPGSEVVRLARPGTWGAIAMARQAGTQVAPKTVSVIESKPTSWRPVASAPTEGRNPKSTGFAEMPLADAIKLMLAEDATLPGKVLAESAHIEWTVVAVSRAFASGGRLIYCGAGTSGRLGVLDASECPPTFRTPASLVQGIIAGGRSALWSAVEGAEDDESAGVRSIASRSVSAQDVVIGISASGHAPFIWGCLAEARRRGAKTVLVACNPGYRDHPLLDCAILPDT
;
A
#
# COMPACT_ATOMS: atom_id res chain seq x y z
N MET A 1 -31.95 16.73 -11.16
CA MET A 1 -30.56 16.68 -10.64
C MET A 1 -29.78 15.66 -11.46
N ARG A 2 -28.62 16.07 -11.97
CA ARG A 2 -27.71 15.31 -12.81
C ARG A 2 -26.51 14.88 -11.99
N LEU A 3 -26.24 13.58 -11.99
CA LEU A 3 -25.24 12.96 -11.15
C LEU A 3 -24.20 12.28 -12.03
N LEU A 4 -22.93 12.62 -11.82
CA LEU A 4 -21.81 11.96 -12.49
C LEU A 4 -21.15 10.97 -11.53
N GLY A 5 -21.03 9.72 -11.97
CA GLY A 5 -20.35 8.65 -11.27
C GLY A 5 -19.12 8.22 -12.06
N ILE A 6 -17.95 8.23 -11.44
CA ILE A 6 -16.68 7.85 -12.06
C ILE A 6 -16.05 6.70 -11.26
N GLU A 7 -15.71 5.61 -11.95
CA GLU A 7 -14.98 4.45 -11.41
C GLU A 7 -13.65 4.30 -12.14
N GLY A 8 -12.54 4.66 -11.47
CA GLY A 8 -11.19 4.49 -11.97
C GLY A 8 -10.58 3.15 -11.55
N GLY A 9 -10.21 2.32 -12.54
CA GLY A 9 -9.56 1.03 -12.33
C GLY A 9 -8.18 0.94 -12.99
N GLY A 10 -7.54 -0.22 -12.83
CA GLY A 10 -6.18 -0.45 -13.36
C GLY A 10 -6.07 -0.49 -14.89
N THR A 11 -7.15 -0.85 -15.60
CA THR A 11 -7.16 -0.97 -17.07
C THR A 11 -8.00 0.08 -17.77
N ARG A 12 -9.02 0.61 -17.11
CA ARG A 12 -9.95 1.60 -17.66
C ARG A 12 -10.57 2.45 -16.55
N THR A 13 -11.10 3.60 -16.94
CA THR A 13 -11.96 4.44 -16.09
C THR A 13 -13.33 4.55 -16.74
N SER A 14 -14.39 4.23 -16.01
CA SER A 14 -15.76 4.29 -16.51
C SER A 14 -16.50 5.50 -15.93
N ALA A 15 -17.26 6.20 -16.77
CA ALA A 15 -18.07 7.34 -16.39
C ALA A 15 -19.53 7.09 -16.73
N LEU A 16 -20.42 7.47 -15.82
CA LEU A 16 -21.87 7.36 -15.95
C LEU A 16 -22.50 8.68 -15.53
N LEU A 17 -23.28 9.31 -16.41
CA LEU A 17 -24.09 10.48 -16.09
C LEU A 17 -25.56 10.07 -16.08
N VAL A 18 -26.26 10.34 -14.98
CA VAL A 18 -27.69 10.05 -14.83
C VAL A 18 -28.47 11.30 -14.45
N GLU A 19 -29.74 11.36 -14.85
CA GLU A 19 -30.71 12.36 -14.43
C GLU A 19 -31.83 11.70 -13.61
N GLY A 20 -32.16 12.28 -12.45
CA GLY A 20 -33.18 11.72 -11.56
C GLY A 20 -32.73 10.42 -10.89
N THR A 21 -33.63 9.43 -10.82
CA THR A 21 -33.37 8.16 -10.12
C THR A 21 -32.56 7.17 -10.96
N ASP A 22 -32.84 6.99 -12.25
CA ASP A 22 -32.15 5.98 -13.07
C ASP A 22 -32.02 6.33 -14.57
N THR A 23 -32.37 7.55 -15.01
CA THR A 23 -32.29 7.90 -16.45
C THR A 23 -30.84 8.14 -16.87
N VAL A 24 -30.26 7.23 -17.65
CA VAL A 24 -28.88 7.36 -18.14
C VAL A 24 -28.80 8.37 -19.29
N LEU A 25 -28.02 9.43 -19.11
CA LEU A 25 -27.73 10.45 -20.13
C LEU A 25 -26.45 10.14 -20.93
N ALA A 26 -25.44 9.56 -20.29
CA ALA A 26 -24.20 9.13 -20.93
C ALA A 26 -23.53 7.99 -20.16
N SER A 27 -22.91 7.06 -20.88
CA SER A 27 -22.10 5.98 -20.32
C SER A 27 -20.95 5.67 -21.26
N PHE A 28 -19.71 5.88 -20.82
CA PHE A 28 -18.52 5.67 -21.62
C PHE A 28 -17.32 5.29 -20.74
N ALA A 29 -16.23 4.88 -21.38
CA ALA A 29 -14.98 4.56 -20.71
C ALA A 29 -13.80 5.27 -21.39
N VAL A 30 -12.81 5.63 -20.57
CA VAL A 30 -11.53 6.21 -20.99
C VAL A 30 -10.37 5.36 -20.43
N GLY A 31 -9.14 5.84 -20.61
CA GLY A 31 -7.92 5.16 -20.19
C GLY A 31 -7.83 4.80 -18.70
N PRO A 32 -6.74 4.13 -18.29
CA PRO A 32 -6.58 3.62 -16.92
C PRO A 32 -6.61 4.74 -15.87
N GLY A 33 -7.27 4.47 -14.75
CA GLY A 33 -7.47 5.40 -13.64
C GLY A 33 -6.92 4.84 -12.34
N ASN A 34 -5.60 4.82 -12.20
CA ASN A 34 -4.94 4.44 -10.95
C ASN A 34 -4.13 5.62 -10.43
N LEU A 35 -4.56 6.22 -9.33
CA LEU A 35 -3.99 7.46 -8.80
C LEU A 35 -2.49 7.36 -8.48
N LYS A 36 -1.99 6.15 -8.16
CA LYS A 36 -0.57 5.93 -7.89
C LYS A 36 0.29 5.82 -9.14
N LEU A 37 -0.31 5.51 -10.29
CA LEU A 37 0.38 5.41 -11.58
C LEU A 37 0.28 6.70 -12.39
N LEU A 38 -0.70 7.56 -12.08
CA LEU A 38 -0.90 8.84 -12.74
C LEU A 38 -0.14 9.94 -12.01
N ASN A 39 0.62 10.74 -12.74
CA ASN A 39 1.16 12.02 -12.25
C ASN A 39 0.06 13.12 -12.27
N GLY A 40 0.41 14.36 -11.92
CA GLY A 40 -0.56 15.47 -11.86
C GLY A 40 -1.18 15.83 -13.22
N GLU A 41 -0.37 15.86 -14.27
CA GLU A 41 -0.80 16.20 -15.63
C GLU A 41 -1.65 15.09 -16.24
N GLU A 42 -1.25 13.83 -16.08
CA GLU A 42 -1.98 12.66 -16.58
C GLU A 42 -3.35 12.53 -15.91
N LEU A 43 -3.44 12.78 -14.60
CA LEU A 43 -4.72 12.79 -13.88
C LEU A 43 -5.62 13.92 -14.38
N ALA A 44 -5.08 15.12 -14.58
CA ALA A 44 -5.85 16.25 -15.11
C ALA A 44 -6.36 15.98 -16.53
N ALA A 45 -5.51 15.41 -17.40
CA ALA A 45 -5.88 15.02 -18.76
C ALA A 45 -6.97 13.95 -18.77
N LEU A 46 -6.87 12.93 -17.90
CA LEU A 46 -7.90 11.89 -17.74
C LEU A 46 -9.26 12.50 -17.37
N LEU A 47 -9.30 13.35 -16.33
CA LEU A 47 -10.55 13.98 -15.87
C LEU A 47 -11.12 14.97 -16.91
N ALA A 48 -10.26 15.73 -17.59
CA ALA A 48 -10.68 16.60 -18.69
C ALA A 48 -11.30 15.80 -19.84
N SER A 49 -10.70 14.66 -20.22
CA SER A 49 -11.26 13.79 -21.27
C SER A 49 -12.65 13.25 -20.93
N ILE A 50 -12.94 13.05 -19.63
CA ILE A 50 -14.27 12.66 -19.16
C ILE A 50 -15.21 13.85 -19.28
N ARG A 51 -14.84 15.02 -18.75
CA ARG A 51 -15.64 16.24 -18.80
C ARG A 51 -16.07 16.57 -20.24
N ASP A 52 -15.14 16.50 -21.18
CA ASP A 52 -15.34 16.93 -22.56
C ASP A 52 -16.27 15.96 -23.34
N GLN A 53 -16.46 14.74 -22.86
CA GLN A 53 -17.40 13.75 -23.42
C GLN A 53 -18.80 13.80 -22.79
N LEU A 54 -19.02 14.61 -21.75
CA LEU A 54 -20.34 14.71 -21.12
C LEU A 54 -21.31 15.53 -21.99
N PRO A 55 -22.56 15.07 -22.19
CA PRO A 55 -23.56 15.81 -22.95
C PRO A 55 -24.05 17.07 -22.21
N THR A 56 -23.84 17.15 -20.89
CA THR A 56 -24.24 18.27 -20.05
C THR A 56 -23.42 18.28 -18.75
N GLN A 57 -23.37 19.42 -18.05
CA GLN A 57 -22.67 19.51 -16.77
C GLN A 57 -23.40 18.76 -15.65
N PRO A 58 -22.66 18.06 -14.75
CA PRO A 58 -23.24 17.43 -13.58
C PRO A 58 -23.52 18.44 -12.46
N ASP A 59 -24.57 18.18 -11.68
CA ASP A 59 -24.86 18.95 -10.46
C ASP A 59 -24.05 18.44 -9.27
N ARG A 60 -23.68 17.14 -9.26
CA ARG A 60 -22.85 16.49 -8.24
C ARG A 60 -22.01 15.36 -8.83
N ILE A 61 -20.87 15.10 -8.21
CA ILE A 61 -19.90 14.09 -8.66
C ILE A 61 -19.63 13.09 -7.55
N GLY A 62 -19.63 11.81 -7.88
CA GLY A 62 -19.03 10.76 -7.06
C GLY A 62 -17.91 10.12 -7.86
N ILE A 63 -16.76 9.95 -7.24
CA ILE A 63 -15.59 9.37 -7.90
C ILE A 63 -14.85 8.45 -6.93
N GLY A 64 -14.61 7.22 -7.39
CA GLY A 64 -13.74 6.27 -6.71
C GLY A 64 -12.63 5.84 -7.66
N MET A 65 -11.39 5.80 -7.16
CA MET A 65 -10.24 5.48 -8.00
C MET A 65 -9.31 4.49 -7.31
N ALA A 66 -8.86 3.48 -8.06
CA ALA A 66 -7.81 2.58 -7.63
C ALA A 66 -6.55 3.36 -7.21
N GLY A 67 -5.90 2.92 -6.13
CA GLY A 67 -4.69 3.57 -5.62
C GLY A 67 -4.94 4.69 -4.60
N VAL A 68 -6.18 5.15 -4.41
CA VAL A 68 -6.54 5.99 -3.28
C VAL A 68 -6.45 5.18 -1.98
N ARG A 69 -5.55 5.53 -1.07
CA ARG A 69 -5.32 4.77 0.18
C ARG A 69 -5.25 5.66 1.43
N SER A 70 -4.66 6.84 1.30
CA SER A 70 -4.42 7.77 2.41
C SER A 70 -5.32 9.01 2.34
N ALA A 71 -5.31 9.81 3.41
CA ALA A 71 -5.97 11.13 3.39
C ALA A 71 -5.37 12.05 2.32
N SER A 72 -4.04 12.05 2.16
CA SER A 72 -3.33 12.80 1.12
C SER A 72 -3.76 12.39 -0.29
N ASP A 73 -3.96 11.08 -0.53
CA ASP A 73 -4.46 10.60 -1.82
C ASP A 73 -5.87 11.12 -2.12
N ARG A 74 -6.75 11.12 -1.12
CA ARG A 74 -8.12 11.66 -1.25
C ARG A 74 -8.09 13.15 -1.53
N GLU A 75 -7.23 13.90 -0.83
CA GLU A 75 -7.07 15.34 -1.04
C GLU A 75 -6.51 15.65 -2.44
N ARG A 76 -5.52 14.88 -2.91
CA ARG A 76 -4.99 14.99 -4.27
C ARG A 76 -6.09 14.79 -5.32
N LEU A 77 -6.88 13.72 -5.18
CA LEU A 77 -8.00 13.45 -6.10
C LEU A 77 -9.09 14.54 -5.99
N SER A 78 -9.43 14.97 -4.78
CA SER A 78 -10.41 16.03 -4.52
C SER A 78 -10.00 17.35 -5.18
N ARG A 79 -8.72 17.73 -5.10
CA ARG A 79 -8.20 18.93 -5.76
C ARG A 79 -8.31 18.81 -7.28
N ALA A 80 -7.90 17.67 -7.86
CA ALA A 80 -8.00 17.45 -9.29
C ALA A 80 -9.45 17.54 -9.80
N VAL A 81 -10.40 16.94 -9.09
CA VAL A 81 -11.84 17.01 -9.41
C VAL A 81 -12.35 18.44 -9.30
N ALA A 82 -12.00 19.17 -8.25
CA ALA A 82 -12.40 20.56 -8.07
C ALA A 82 -11.83 21.49 -9.14
N THR A 83 -10.62 21.22 -9.64
CA THR A 83 -10.03 21.95 -10.78
C THR A 83 -10.77 21.64 -12.08
N THR A 84 -11.15 20.39 -12.34
CA THR A 84 -11.84 20.01 -13.57
C THR A 84 -13.30 20.47 -13.60
N TRP A 85 -14.00 20.43 -12.46
CA TRP A 85 -15.38 20.89 -12.30
C TRP A 85 -15.52 21.91 -11.16
N PRO A 86 -15.17 23.19 -11.39
CA PRO A 86 -15.24 24.22 -10.37
C PRO A 86 -16.67 24.41 -9.82
N GLY A 87 -16.80 24.43 -8.50
CA GLY A 87 -18.07 24.70 -7.82
C GLY A 87 -19.06 23.52 -7.76
N VAL A 88 -18.73 22.37 -8.34
CA VAL A 88 -19.58 21.17 -8.30
C VAL A 88 -19.27 20.33 -7.06
N PRO A 89 -20.22 20.09 -6.15
CA PRO A 89 -20.02 19.23 -4.98
C PRO A 89 -19.56 17.83 -5.40
N SER A 90 -18.51 17.32 -4.76
CA SER A 90 -17.95 16.00 -5.06
C SER A 90 -17.75 15.15 -3.81
N ALA A 91 -17.92 13.83 -3.98
CA ALA A 91 -17.56 12.81 -3.01
C ALA A 91 -16.46 11.93 -3.61
N VAL A 92 -15.29 11.88 -2.96
CA VAL A 92 -14.12 11.14 -3.44
C VAL A 92 -13.85 9.91 -2.55
N GLY A 93 -13.48 8.79 -3.17
CA GLY A 93 -13.22 7.53 -2.49
C GLY A 93 -12.23 6.64 -3.24
N ASP A 94 -12.04 5.43 -2.71
CA ASP A 94 -11.37 4.35 -3.45
C ASP A 94 -12.38 3.56 -4.28
N ASP A 95 -11.86 2.74 -5.20
CA ASP A 95 -12.64 1.90 -6.11
C ASP A 95 -13.51 0.85 -5.39
N LEU A 96 -13.09 0.39 -4.22
CA LEU A 96 -13.80 -0.66 -3.48
C LEU A 96 -15.04 -0.14 -2.75
N ILE A 97 -14.98 1.11 -2.27
CA ILE A 97 -16.16 1.75 -1.67
C ILE A 97 -17.29 1.84 -2.68
N LEU A 98 -16.99 2.14 -3.95
CA LEU A 98 -18.01 2.21 -5.00
C LEU A 98 -18.77 0.90 -5.13
N ALA A 99 -18.08 -0.24 -5.12
CA ALA A 99 -18.73 -1.53 -5.22
C ALA A 99 -19.60 -1.86 -3.98
N LEU A 100 -19.26 -1.38 -2.78
CA LEU A 100 -20.15 -1.47 -1.61
C LEU A 100 -21.41 -0.61 -1.77
N GLU A 101 -21.26 0.61 -2.29
CA GLU A 101 -22.38 1.55 -2.50
C GLU A 101 -23.30 1.14 -3.69
N ALA A 102 -22.82 0.27 -4.58
CA ALA A 102 -23.60 -0.19 -5.73
C ALA A 102 -24.69 -1.22 -5.35
N GLY A 103 -24.58 -1.85 -4.19
CA GLY A 103 -25.57 -2.81 -3.66
C GLY A 103 -26.50 -2.19 -2.63
N GLU A 104 -27.75 -2.64 -2.60
CA GLU A 104 -28.65 -2.32 -1.48
C GLU A 104 -28.13 -2.96 -0.20
N TRP A 105 -28.16 -2.23 0.92
CA TRP A 105 -27.72 -2.73 2.24
C TRP A 105 -28.94 -3.11 3.09
N PRO A 106 -29.29 -4.41 3.21
CA PRO A 106 -30.47 -4.88 3.93
C PRO A 106 -30.43 -4.47 5.40
N ALA A 107 -31.54 -3.92 5.90
CA ALA A 107 -31.64 -3.34 7.24
C ALA A 107 -31.21 -4.31 8.36
N ASP A 108 -31.45 -5.61 8.16
CA ASP A 108 -31.12 -6.68 9.09
C ASP A 108 -29.65 -7.14 9.05
N CYS A 109 -28.85 -6.67 8.09
CA CYS A 109 -27.43 -6.96 7.99
C CYS A 109 -26.58 -5.91 8.74
N THR A 110 -25.88 -6.34 9.78
CA THR A 110 -25.02 -5.48 10.62
C THR A 110 -23.76 -5.00 9.88
N ALA A 111 -23.29 -5.78 8.91
CA ALA A 111 -22.13 -5.45 8.08
C ALA A 111 -22.35 -5.86 6.62
N GLN A 112 -21.59 -5.21 5.72
CA GLN A 112 -21.39 -5.62 4.33
C GLN A 112 -19.93 -6.05 4.12
N VAL A 113 -19.72 -7.08 3.31
CA VAL A 113 -18.40 -7.52 2.87
C VAL A 113 -18.39 -7.65 1.35
N LEU A 114 -17.65 -6.79 0.68
CA LEU A 114 -17.33 -6.94 -0.73
C LEU A 114 -16.23 -7.99 -0.90
N GLN A 115 -16.49 -9.03 -1.68
CA GLN A 115 -15.50 -9.96 -2.22
C GLN A 115 -15.27 -9.64 -3.70
N LEU A 116 -14.14 -9.02 -4.00
CA LEU A 116 -13.75 -8.69 -5.37
C LEU A 116 -12.79 -9.75 -5.91
N SER A 117 -13.08 -10.29 -7.10
CA SER A 117 -12.16 -11.13 -7.87
C SER A 117 -12.26 -10.87 -9.38
N GLY A 118 -11.24 -10.22 -9.92
CA GLY A 118 -11.03 -9.97 -11.35
C GLY A 118 -9.57 -10.26 -11.70
N THR A 119 -8.88 -9.35 -12.39
CA THR A 119 -7.42 -9.46 -12.62
C THR A 119 -6.63 -9.53 -11.30
N GLY A 120 -7.13 -8.91 -10.23
CA GLY A 120 -6.65 -9.07 -8.86
C GLY A 120 -7.81 -9.43 -7.92
N SER A 121 -7.55 -9.60 -6.63
CA SER A 121 -8.60 -9.89 -5.64
C SER A 121 -8.36 -9.18 -4.31
N CYS A 122 -9.45 -8.83 -3.63
CA CYS A 122 -9.42 -8.32 -2.26
C CYS A 122 -10.81 -8.41 -1.63
N CYS A 123 -10.86 -8.17 -0.32
CA CYS A 123 -12.09 -7.99 0.44
C CYS A 123 -12.11 -6.63 1.11
N LEU A 124 -13.29 -6.00 1.12
CA LEU A 124 -13.55 -4.81 1.93
C LEU A 124 -14.80 -5.07 2.78
N GLY A 125 -14.62 -5.06 4.10
CA GLY A 125 -15.69 -5.20 5.09
C GLY A 125 -16.03 -3.84 5.68
N ARG A 126 -17.32 -3.59 5.90
CA ARG A 126 -17.83 -2.37 6.53
C ARG A 126 -18.98 -2.69 7.47
N HIS A 127 -18.82 -2.27 8.72
CA HIS A 127 -19.87 -2.31 9.73
C HIS A 127 -20.79 -1.08 9.60
N ARG A 128 -22.08 -1.21 9.94
CA ARG A 128 -23.03 -0.07 9.93
C ARG A 128 -22.58 1.11 10.80
N GLY A 129 -21.90 0.82 11.90
CA GLY A 129 -21.30 1.82 12.79
C GLY A 129 -20.05 2.52 12.25
N GLY A 130 -19.64 2.28 11.01
CA GLY A 130 -18.56 3.01 10.32
C GLY A 130 -17.18 2.33 10.36
N ALA A 131 -16.98 1.29 11.18
CA ALA A 131 -15.74 0.52 11.15
C ALA A 131 -15.57 -0.19 9.79
N SER A 132 -14.35 -0.18 9.26
CA SER A 132 -14.03 -0.84 7.99
C SER A 132 -12.70 -1.58 8.05
N VAL A 133 -12.58 -2.62 7.23
CA VAL A 133 -11.37 -3.45 7.16
C VAL A 133 -11.13 -3.93 5.74
N LYS A 134 -9.87 -3.96 5.32
CA LYS A 134 -9.47 -4.51 4.03
C LYS A 134 -8.58 -5.73 4.21
N ILE A 135 -8.86 -6.80 3.46
CA ILE A 135 -8.04 -8.01 3.38
C ILE A 135 -7.63 -8.23 1.91
N GLY A 136 -6.41 -8.70 1.68
CA GLY A 136 -5.89 -8.91 0.32
C GLY A 136 -5.53 -7.60 -0.41
N GLY A 137 -5.58 -7.62 -1.74
CA GLY A 137 -5.20 -6.47 -2.59
C GLY A 137 -3.71 -6.13 -2.50
N ARG A 138 -2.86 -7.14 -2.35
CA ARG A 138 -1.40 -7.00 -2.18
C ARG A 138 -0.62 -7.20 -3.48
N GLY A 139 -1.32 -7.20 -4.62
CA GLY A 139 -0.72 -7.42 -5.93
C GLY A 139 -0.52 -8.91 -6.24
N HIS A 140 -0.21 -9.22 -7.50
CA HIS A 140 -0.18 -10.58 -8.02
C HIS A 140 1.00 -11.43 -7.55
N ILE A 141 2.10 -10.81 -7.11
CA ILE A 141 3.32 -11.54 -6.72
C ILE A 141 3.14 -12.17 -5.32
N ILE A 142 2.61 -11.40 -4.37
CA ILE A 142 2.53 -11.79 -2.95
C ILE A 142 1.09 -11.90 -2.42
N GLY A 143 0.10 -11.67 -3.27
CA GLY A 143 -1.29 -11.52 -2.89
C GLY A 143 -2.26 -11.91 -4.00
N ASP A 144 -3.37 -11.19 -4.11
CA ASP A 144 -4.44 -11.39 -5.10
C ASP A 144 -4.91 -12.86 -5.21
N ARG A 145 -4.93 -13.58 -4.09
CA ARG A 145 -5.30 -15.01 -4.02
C ARG A 145 -6.70 -15.23 -4.57
N GLY A 146 -6.86 -16.24 -5.42
CA GLY A 146 -8.13 -16.56 -6.09
C GLY A 146 -8.59 -15.55 -7.15
N SER A 147 -7.74 -14.59 -7.52
CA SER A 147 -7.94 -13.77 -8.72
C SER A 147 -7.67 -14.55 -10.01
N ALA A 148 -8.06 -13.99 -11.15
CA ALA A 148 -7.68 -14.51 -12.45
C ALA A 148 -6.15 -14.65 -12.61
N CYS A 149 -5.38 -13.68 -12.11
CA CYS A 149 -3.91 -13.77 -12.16
C CYS A 149 -3.38 -14.91 -11.27
N ASP A 150 -3.93 -15.10 -10.06
CA ASP A 150 -3.52 -16.21 -9.17
C ASP A 150 -3.89 -17.57 -9.77
N ILE A 151 -5.08 -17.69 -10.37
CA ILE A 151 -5.53 -18.90 -11.06
C ILE A 151 -4.58 -19.24 -12.21
N ALA A 152 -4.28 -18.26 -13.08
CA ALA A 152 -3.39 -18.45 -14.22
C ALA A 152 -1.96 -18.82 -13.80
N VAL A 153 -1.39 -18.14 -12.79
CA VAL A 153 -0.04 -18.45 -12.29
C VAL A 153 0.02 -19.88 -11.74
N HIS A 154 -1.00 -20.33 -11.00
CA HIS A 154 -1.03 -21.72 -10.54
C HIS A 154 -1.18 -22.70 -11.69
N ALA A 155 -1.92 -22.35 -12.73
CA ALA A 155 -2.09 -23.19 -13.90
C ALA A 155 -0.78 -23.33 -14.69
N LEU A 156 -0.08 -22.23 -14.97
CA LEU A 156 1.26 -22.24 -15.57
C LEU A 156 2.24 -23.09 -14.75
N ARG A 157 2.31 -22.86 -13.44
CA ARG A 157 3.21 -23.62 -12.56
C ARG A 157 2.87 -25.11 -12.52
N SER A 158 1.59 -25.46 -12.46
CA SER A 158 1.16 -26.86 -12.42
C SER A 158 1.48 -27.57 -13.73
N THR A 159 1.22 -26.89 -14.86
CA THR A 159 1.55 -27.40 -16.20
C THR A 159 3.05 -27.68 -16.34
N VAL A 160 3.91 -26.71 -15.99
CA VAL A 160 5.37 -26.88 -16.07
C VAL A 160 5.84 -27.99 -15.12
N THR A 161 5.33 -28.02 -13.89
CA THR A 161 5.70 -29.07 -12.91
C THR A 161 5.38 -30.47 -13.42
N ILE A 162 4.21 -30.66 -14.04
CA ILE A 162 3.80 -31.96 -14.60
C ILE A 162 4.68 -32.29 -15.81
N SER A 163 4.96 -31.31 -16.68
CA SER A 163 5.86 -31.50 -17.81
C SER A 163 7.27 -31.92 -17.40
N ASP A 164 7.81 -31.35 -16.32
CA ASP A 164 9.13 -31.72 -15.79
C ASP A 164 9.16 -33.16 -15.26
N ILE A 165 8.03 -33.66 -14.76
CA ILE A 165 7.91 -35.02 -14.18
C ILE A 165 7.69 -36.05 -15.27
N ASP A 166 6.72 -35.82 -16.15
CA ASP A 166 6.23 -36.80 -17.12
C ASP A 166 6.91 -36.69 -18.49
N ALA A 167 7.74 -35.66 -18.70
CA ALA A 167 8.33 -35.30 -20.00
C ALA A 167 7.31 -35.10 -21.13
N ASP A 168 6.05 -34.77 -20.76
CA ASP A 168 4.96 -34.48 -21.69
C ASP A 168 4.09 -33.32 -21.16
N TRP A 169 3.49 -32.56 -22.07
CA TRP A 169 2.70 -31.38 -21.72
C TRP A 169 1.25 -31.77 -21.43
N PRO A 170 0.70 -31.44 -20.24
CA PRO A 170 -0.70 -31.72 -19.96
C PRO A 170 -1.60 -30.92 -20.90
N ARG A 171 -2.79 -31.46 -21.19
CA ARG A 171 -3.73 -30.83 -22.13
C ARG A 171 -4.05 -29.37 -21.79
N LEU A 172 -4.17 -29.06 -20.50
CA LEU A 172 -4.34 -27.69 -20.02
C LEU A 172 -3.21 -26.76 -20.48
N GLY A 173 -1.97 -27.25 -20.48
CA GLY A 173 -0.81 -26.52 -21.02
C GLY A 173 -0.90 -26.30 -22.52
N ALA A 174 -1.27 -27.34 -23.28
CA ALA A 174 -1.46 -27.22 -24.73
C ALA A 174 -2.53 -26.17 -25.09
N ASP A 175 -3.61 -26.08 -24.31
CA ASP A 175 -4.63 -25.05 -24.55
C ASP A 175 -4.16 -23.64 -24.20
N MET A 176 -3.24 -23.47 -23.24
CA MET A 176 -2.63 -22.18 -22.95
C MET A 176 -1.72 -21.72 -24.09
N VAL A 177 -0.88 -22.64 -24.60
CA VAL A 177 -0.05 -22.39 -25.80
C VAL A 177 -0.93 -21.97 -26.97
N ALA A 178 -2.02 -22.70 -27.22
CA ALA A 178 -2.98 -22.39 -28.27
C ALA A 178 -3.68 -21.04 -28.06
N PHE A 179 -4.11 -20.74 -26.83
CA PHE A 179 -4.75 -19.47 -26.49
C PHE A 179 -3.83 -18.27 -26.69
N LEU A 180 -2.54 -18.42 -26.38
CA LEU A 180 -1.52 -17.39 -26.59
C LEU A 180 -0.95 -17.40 -28.02
N GLN A 181 -1.39 -18.32 -28.87
CA GLN A 181 -0.90 -18.50 -30.25
C GLN A 181 0.62 -18.73 -30.31
N MET A 182 1.16 -19.46 -29.34
CA MET A 182 2.56 -19.84 -29.31
C MET A 182 2.80 -21.10 -30.13
N ASN A 183 4.01 -21.20 -30.71
CA ASN A 183 4.36 -22.32 -31.59
C ASN A 183 4.82 -23.55 -30.82
N ASP A 184 5.38 -23.35 -29.64
CA ASP A 184 5.91 -24.41 -28.79
C ASP A 184 5.71 -24.06 -27.30
N PRO A 185 5.75 -25.06 -26.42
CA PRO A 185 5.55 -24.80 -25.00
C PRO A 185 6.72 -24.10 -24.29
N GLU A 186 7.95 -24.19 -24.79
CA GLU A 186 9.11 -23.48 -24.21
C GLU A 186 8.94 -21.96 -24.32
N SER A 187 8.27 -21.49 -25.37
CA SER A 187 7.87 -20.08 -25.54
C SER A 187 7.06 -19.52 -24.37
N LEU A 188 6.35 -20.36 -23.59
CA LEU A 188 5.65 -19.92 -22.38
C LEU A 188 6.61 -19.41 -21.31
N ILE A 189 7.81 -20.01 -21.21
CA ILE A 189 8.81 -19.65 -20.20
C ILE A 189 9.30 -18.23 -20.45
N GLU A 190 9.75 -17.94 -21.68
CA GLU A 190 10.22 -16.61 -22.07
C GLU A 190 9.11 -15.57 -21.93
N TRP A 191 7.90 -15.87 -22.43
CA TRP A 191 6.76 -14.97 -22.30
C TRP A 191 6.44 -14.65 -20.85
N SER A 192 6.50 -15.63 -19.94
CA SER A 192 6.17 -15.43 -18.53
C SER A 192 7.08 -14.42 -17.82
N MET A 193 8.30 -14.21 -18.32
CA MET A 193 9.26 -13.26 -17.74
C MET A 193 8.89 -11.80 -18.05
N THR A 194 8.18 -11.56 -19.16
CA THR A 194 7.84 -10.22 -19.63
C THR A 194 6.35 -9.93 -19.62
N ALA A 195 5.50 -10.96 -19.47
CA ALA A 195 4.05 -10.85 -19.52
C ALA A 195 3.52 -9.86 -18.48
N SER A 196 2.64 -8.97 -18.93
CA SER A 196 1.92 -8.08 -18.03
C SER A 196 0.93 -8.85 -17.16
N LYS A 197 0.54 -8.25 -16.03
CA LYS A 197 -0.50 -8.81 -15.14
C LYS A 197 -1.81 -9.12 -15.90
N ALA A 198 -2.18 -8.30 -16.88
CA ALA A 198 -3.40 -8.47 -17.66
C ALA A 198 -3.30 -9.68 -18.60
N GLU A 199 -2.15 -9.85 -19.26
CA GLU A 199 -1.88 -11.00 -20.13
C GLU A 199 -1.88 -12.30 -19.33
N ILE A 200 -1.20 -12.34 -18.18
CA ILE A 200 -1.22 -13.51 -17.27
C ILE A 200 -2.66 -13.82 -16.85
N ALA A 201 -3.42 -12.82 -16.39
CA ALA A 201 -4.79 -13.03 -15.95
C ALA A 201 -5.75 -13.52 -17.05
N SER A 202 -5.44 -13.27 -18.33
CA SER A 202 -6.28 -13.73 -19.45
C SER A 202 -6.33 -15.25 -19.57
N LEU A 203 -5.25 -15.95 -19.21
CA LEU A 203 -5.17 -17.41 -19.16
C LEU A 203 -6.15 -18.05 -18.18
N ALA A 204 -6.69 -17.32 -17.21
CA ALA A 204 -7.73 -17.85 -16.33
C ALA A 204 -8.95 -18.34 -17.12
N GLN A 205 -9.25 -17.72 -18.28
CA GLN A 205 -10.33 -18.18 -19.16
C GLN A 205 -10.09 -19.62 -19.62
N VAL A 206 -8.86 -19.97 -20.01
CA VAL A 206 -8.49 -21.33 -20.41
C VAL A 206 -8.74 -22.32 -19.27
N VAL A 207 -8.40 -21.94 -18.04
CA VAL A 207 -8.64 -22.77 -16.84
C VAL A 207 -10.14 -22.98 -16.58
N PHE A 208 -10.96 -21.92 -16.67
CA PHE A 208 -12.42 -22.03 -16.51
C PHE A 208 -13.07 -22.85 -17.63
N GLU A 209 -12.64 -22.67 -18.87
CA GLU A 209 -13.09 -23.44 -20.04
C GLU A 209 -12.76 -24.93 -19.85
N ALA A 210 -11.51 -25.24 -19.49
CA ALA A 210 -11.04 -26.61 -19.25
C ALA A 210 -11.81 -27.30 -18.12
N ALA A 211 -12.04 -26.60 -17.01
CA ALA A 211 -12.82 -27.14 -15.90
C ALA A 211 -14.29 -27.37 -16.28
N SER A 212 -14.92 -26.42 -16.98
CA SER A 212 -16.35 -26.50 -17.28
C SER A 212 -16.69 -27.45 -18.43
N SER A 213 -15.92 -27.43 -19.51
CA SER A 213 -16.20 -28.22 -20.72
C SER A 213 -15.84 -29.70 -20.59
N ARG A 214 -14.77 -30.02 -19.86
CA ARG A 214 -14.18 -31.36 -19.83
C ARG A 214 -13.77 -31.87 -18.45
N GLN A 215 -14.06 -31.12 -17.39
CA GLN A 215 -13.71 -31.49 -16.01
C GLN A 215 -12.21 -31.79 -15.85
N ASP A 216 -11.36 -31.00 -16.51
CA ASP A 216 -9.90 -31.13 -16.44
C ASP A 216 -9.43 -31.08 -14.98
N GLU A 217 -8.78 -32.15 -14.51
CA GLU A 217 -8.50 -32.35 -13.08
C GLU A 217 -7.59 -31.26 -12.51
N ILE A 218 -6.59 -30.82 -13.28
CA ILE A 218 -5.66 -29.75 -12.89
C ILE A 218 -6.45 -28.44 -12.76
N ALA A 219 -7.26 -28.12 -13.76
CA ALA A 219 -8.08 -26.90 -13.75
C ALA A 219 -9.08 -26.89 -12.59
N VAL A 220 -9.79 -28.01 -12.37
CA VAL A 220 -10.75 -28.16 -11.26
C VAL A 220 -10.05 -28.01 -9.91
N ALA A 221 -8.87 -28.61 -9.73
CA ALA A 221 -8.11 -28.48 -8.49
C ALA A 221 -7.67 -27.03 -8.22
N ILE A 222 -7.20 -26.32 -9.24
CA ILE A 222 -6.81 -24.90 -9.14
C ILE A 222 -8.02 -24.04 -8.77
N LEU A 223 -9.17 -24.26 -9.41
CA LEU A 223 -10.38 -23.48 -9.14
C LEU A 223 -10.96 -23.79 -7.76
N ARG A 224 -10.96 -25.05 -7.30
CA ARG A 224 -11.34 -25.38 -5.92
C ARG A 224 -10.44 -24.70 -4.90
N ARG A 225 -9.13 -24.66 -5.15
CA ARG A 225 -8.18 -23.89 -4.31
C ARG A 225 -8.51 -22.40 -4.32
N ALA A 226 -8.80 -21.83 -5.49
CA ALA A 226 -9.15 -20.42 -5.62
C ALA A 226 -10.45 -20.07 -4.87
N SER A 227 -11.50 -20.89 -5.03
CA SER A 227 -12.80 -20.69 -4.37
C SER A 227 -12.66 -20.73 -2.84
N GLU A 228 -11.86 -21.67 -2.33
CA GLU A 228 -11.53 -21.81 -0.91
C GLU A 228 -10.78 -20.59 -0.34
N ARG A 229 -9.88 -19.99 -1.13
CA ARG A 229 -9.14 -18.80 -0.71
C ARG A 229 -10.04 -17.56 -0.69
N LEU A 230 -10.87 -17.38 -1.69
CA LEU A 230 -11.82 -16.27 -1.74
C LEU A 230 -12.83 -16.36 -0.59
N SER A 231 -13.45 -17.51 -0.37
CA SER A 231 -14.42 -17.68 0.71
C SER A 231 -13.81 -17.43 2.10
N LYS A 232 -12.59 -17.93 2.35
CA LYS A 232 -11.85 -17.66 3.60
C LYS A 232 -11.55 -16.18 3.79
N ASP A 233 -11.14 -15.48 2.73
CA ASP A 233 -10.87 -14.05 2.83
C ASP A 233 -12.13 -13.25 3.13
N ALA A 234 -13.26 -13.57 2.50
CA ALA A 234 -14.56 -12.99 2.82
C ALA A 234 -14.96 -13.24 4.29
N VAL A 235 -14.87 -14.49 4.76
CA VAL A 235 -15.26 -14.87 6.13
C VAL A 235 -14.35 -14.22 7.18
N HIS A 236 -13.04 -14.18 6.94
CA HIS A 236 -12.10 -13.49 7.82
C HIS A 236 -12.32 -11.97 7.82
N CYS A 237 -12.72 -11.40 6.67
CA CYS A 237 -13.08 -10.00 6.57
C CYS A 237 -14.31 -9.71 7.44
N ALA A 238 -15.36 -10.53 7.32
CA ALA A 238 -16.55 -10.44 8.14
C ALA A 238 -16.24 -10.54 9.64
N ALA A 239 -15.30 -11.42 10.04
CA ALA A 239 -14.92 -11.61 11.44
C ALA A 239 -14.27 -10.39 12.10
N ARG A 240 -13.82 -9.43 11.30
CA ARG A 240 -13.22 -8.18 11.78
C ARG A 240 -14.21 -7.01 11.83
N VAL A 241 -15.42 -7.17 11.29
CA VAL A 241 -16.45 -6.11 11.25
C VAL A 241 -17.80 -6.53 11.82
N ALA A 242 -18.01 -7.83 12.08
CA ALA A 242 -19.25 -8.37 12.64
C ALA A 242 -18.94 -9.53 13.60
N GLN A 243 -19.69 -9.58 14.69
CA GLN A 243 -19.61 -10.62 15.70
C GLN A 243 -20.14 -11.96 15.17
N PRO A 244 -19.78 -13.10 15.80
CA PRO A 244 -20.41 -14.37 15.52
C PRO A 244 -21.94 -14.30 15.71
N GLY A 245 -22.71 -14.81 14.75
CA GLY A 245 -24.17 -14.82 14.78
C GLY A 245 -24.84 -13.57 14.19
N GLU A 246 -24.11 -12.46 14.00
CA GLU A 246 -24.65 -11.30 13.29
C GLU A 246 -24.75 -11.56 11.79
N LYS A 247 -25.87 -11.13 11.19
CA LYS A 247 -26.11 -11.26 9.76
C LYS A 247 -25.20 -10.31 8.98
N VAL A 248 -24.50 -10.86 7.98
CA VAL A 248 -23.62 -10.10 7.08
C VAL A 248 -24.12 -10.26 5.66
N GLN A 249 -24.09 -9.18 4.88
CA GLN A 249 -24.31 -9.27 3.44
C GLN A 249 -22.95 -9.35 2.74
N PHE A 250 -22.73 -10.40 1.95
CA PHE A 250 -21.55 -10.56 1.12
C PHE A 250 -21.88 -10.16 -0.31
N LEU A 251 -21.14 -9.21 -0.87
CA LEU A 251 -21.28 -8.74 -2.24
C LEU A 251 -20.16 -9.34 -3.09
N LEU A 252 -20.50 -10.21 -4.04
CA LEU A 252 -19.55 -10.77 -5.00
C LEU A 252 -19.43 -9.85 -6.21
N ASN A 253 -18.20 -9.48 -6.56
CA ASN A 253 -17.91 -8.62 -7.70
C ASN A 253 -16.62 -9.05 -8.44
N GLY A 254 -16.45 -8.54 -9.66
CA GLY A 254 -15.28 -8.78 -10.50
C GLY A 254 -15.50 -9.92 -11.50
N SER A 255 -14.79 -9.86 -12.62
CA SER A 255 -15.01 -10.74 -13.77
C SER A 255 -14.89 -12.23 -13.46
N THR A 256 -14.03 -12.61 -12.51
CA THR A 256 -13.83 -14.03 -12.15
C THR A 256 -15.08 -14.61 -11.50
N LEU A 257 -15.77 -13.84 -10.65
CA LEU A 257 -16.99 -14.27 -9.98
C LEU A 257 -18.23 -14.04 -10.86
N LEU A 258 -18.32 -12.89 -11.53
CA LEU A 258 -19.53 -12.51 -12.27
C LEU A 258 -19.70 -13.25 -13.60
N LYS A 259 -18.60 -13.63 -14.26
CA LYS A 259 -18.67 -14.36 -15.55
C LYS A 259 -18.71 -15.89 -15.39
N ASN A 260 -18.40 -16.42 -14.20
CA ASN A 260 -18.33 -17.86 -13.94
C ASN A 260 -19.34 -18.24 -12.85
N GLY A 261 -20.59 -18.45 -13.24
CA GLY A 261 -21.70 -18.67 -12.30
C GLY A 261 -21.46 -19.83 -11.33
N TRP A 262 -21.06 -20.99 -11.83
CA TRP A 262 -20.80 -22.18 -11.01
C TRP A 262 -19.69 -21.94 -9.96
N PHE A 263 -18.66 -21.16 -10.32
CA PHE A 263 -17.56 -20.83 -9.42
C PHE A 263 -18.00 -19.85 -8.33
N ALA A 264 -18.82 -18.86 -8.69
CA ALA A 264 -19.44 -17.97 -7.72
C ALA A 264 -20.42 -18.71 -6.79
N ASP A 265 -21.15 -19.71 -7.28
CA ASP A 265 -21.97 -20.59 -6.44
C ASP A 265 -21.12 -21.40 -5.47
N GLU A 266 -19.97 -21.90 -5.92
CA GLU A 266 -19.03 -22.62 -5.07
C GLU A 266 -18.45 -21.74 -3.95
N VAL A 267 -18.09 -20.49 -4.25
CA VAL A 267 -17.66 -19.49 -3.26
C VAL A 267 -18.81 -19.16 -2.31
N THR A 268 -20.01 -18.97 -2.83
CA THR A 268 -21.24 -18.68 -2.06
C THR A 268 -21.53 -19.78 -1.04
N ALA A 269 -21.52 -21.04 -1.48
CA ALA A 269 -21.77 -22.19 -0.62
C ALA A 269 -20.76 -22.26 0.54
N LYS A 270 -19.47 -22.03 0.27
CA LYS A 270 -18.44 -22.00 1.31
C LYS A 270 -18.61 -20.84 2.30
N ILE A 271 -18.99 -19.66 1.81
CA ILE A 271 -19.28 -18.50 2.68
C ILE A 271 -20.47 -18.81 3.59
N LEU A 272 -21.59 -19.30 3.02
CA LEU A 272 -22.81 -19.59 3.78
C LEU A 272 -22.64 -20.75 4.75
N ALA A 273 -21.80 -21.74 4.43
CA ALA A 273 -21.43 -22.79 5.37
C ALA A 273 -20.69 -22.25 6.61
N ALA A 274 -19.81 -21.25 6.43
CA ALA A 274 -19.06 -20.63 7.52
C ALA A 274 -19.82 -19.50 8.25
N ARG A 275 -20.81 -18.89 7.58
CA ARG A 275 -21.65 -17.80 8.10
C ARG A 275 -23.13 -18.08 7.83
N PRO A 276 -23.74 -19.07 8.50
CA PRO A 276 -25.16 -19.36 8.33
C PRO A 276 -26.04 -18.14 8.64
N GLY A 277 -27.15 -17.98 7.92
CA GLY A 277 -28.09 -16.86 8.08
C GLY A 277 -27.66 -15.55 7.39
N SER A 278 -26.40 -15.44 6.97
CA SER A 278 -25.91 -14.35 6.12
C SER A 278 -26.47 -14.43 4.69
N GLU A 279 -26.33 -13.34 3.94
CA GLU A 279 -26.76 -13.24 2.55
C GLU A 279 -25.55 -13.10 1.63
N VAL A 280 -25.59 -13.71 0.44
CA VAL A 280 -24.58 -13.52 -0.60
C VAL A 280 -25.27 -13.06 -1.88
N VAL A 281 -24.84 -11.92 -2.42
CA VAL A 281 -25.40 -11.29 -3.62
C VAL A 281 -24.30 -11.07 -4.64
N ARG A 282 -24.58 -11.38 -5.91
CA ARG A 282 -23.71 -10.98 -7.03
C ARG A 282 -24.13 -9.59 -7.48
N LEU A 283 -23.20 -8.64 -7.52
CA LEU A 283 -23.52 -7.29 -7.96
C LEU A 283 -23.95 -7.29 -9.42
N ALA A 284 -25.18 -6.82 -9.66
CA ALA A 284 -25.75 -6.71 -11.01
C ALA A 284 -25.39 -5.37 -11.69
N ARG A 285 -25.12 -4.32 -10.91
CA ARG A 285 -24.78 -2.99 -11.41
C ARG A 285 -23.26 -2.72 -11.34
N PRO A 286 -22.66 -2.07 -12.35
CA PRO A 286 -21.28 -1.62 -12.31
C PRO A 286 -20.99 -0.66 -11.13
N GLY A 287 -19.71 -0.54 -10.74
CA GLY A 287 -19.29 0.34 -9.65
C GLY A 287 -19.56 1.83 -9.91
N THR A 288 -19.73 2.24 -11.17
CA THR A 288 -20.22 3.57 -11.54
C THR A 288 -21.57 3.91 -10.88
N TRP A 289 -22.45 2.94 -10.62
CA TRP A 289 -23.70 3.19 -9.86
C TRP A 289 -23.46 3.43 -8.37
N GLY A 290 -22.43 2.82 -7.79
CA GLY A 290 -21.98 3.18 -6.45
C GLY A 290 -21.40 4.59 -6.40
N ALA A 291 -20.71 5.02 -7.47
CA ALA A 291 -20.29 6.40 -7.60
C ALA A 291 -21.49 7.37 -7.73
N ILE A 292 -22.57 6.98 -8.42
CA ILE A 292 -23.83 7.74 -8.41
C ILE A 292 -24.42 7.82 -6.99
N ALA A 293 -24.43 6.73 -6.24
CA ALA A 293 -24.91 6.72 -4.86
C ALA A 293 -24.09 7.67 -3.97
N MET A 294 -22.76 7.69 -4.13
CA MET A 294 -21.90 8.68 -3.47
C MET A 294 -22.22 10.12 -3.91
N ALA A 295 -22.45 10.35 -5.21
CA ALA A 295 -22.81 11.66 -5.75
C ALA A 295 -24.12 12.19 -5.14
N ARG A 296 -25.10 11.32 -4.85
CA ARG A 296 -26.35 11.70 -4.17
C ARG A 296 -26.09 12.27 -2.78
N GLN A 297 -25.10 11.73 -2.08
CA GLN A 297 -24.71 12.16 -0.73
C GLN A 297 -23.68 13.31 -0.74
N ALA A 298 -23.15 13.69 -1.92
CA ALA A 298 -22.22 14.80 -2.04
C ALA A 298 -22.92 16.12 -1.67
N GLY A 299 -22.36 16.86 -0.70
CA GLY A 299 -22.95 18.10 -0.18
C GLY A 299 -23.93 17.93 1.00
N THR A 300 -24.18 16.71 1.48
CA THR A 300 -24.97 16.45 2.71
C THR A 300 -24.11 16.04 3.92
N GLN A 301 -22.80 16.33 3.94
CA GLN A 301 -21.95 15.90 5.06
C GLN A 301 -22.28 16.62 6.38
N VAL A 302 -22.93 15.88 7.28
CA VAL A 302 -22.45 15.78 8.66
C VAL A 302 -21.03 15.22 8.56
N ALA A 303 -20.07 15.92 9.17
CA ALA A 303 -18.67 15.52 9.19
C ALA A 303 -18.53 14.02 9.51
N PRO A 304 -17.61 13.30 8.86
CA PRO A 304 -17.32 11.92 9.25
C PRO A 304 -16.96 11.94 10.73
N LYS A 305 -17.77 11.26 11.56
CA LYS A 305 -17.36 10.94 12.93
C LYS A 305 -16.12 10.07 12.79
N THR A 306 -14.97 10.70 12.97
CA THR A 306 -13.69 10.04 13.17
C THR A 306 -13.93 9.04 14.29
N VAL A 307 -14.05 7.75 13.93
CA VAL A 307 -13.93 6.69 14.92
C VAL A 307 -12.50 6.81 15.40
N SER A 308 -12.33 7.44 16.55
CA SER A 308 -11.08 7.43 17.27
C SER A 308 -10.81 5.98 17.60
N VAL A 309 -9.98 5.33 16.78
CA VAL A 309 -9.15 4.26 17.30
C VAL A 309 -8.42 4.90 18.47
N ILE A 310 -8.73 4.46 19.69
CA ILE A 310 -7.94 4.80 20.86
C ILE A 310 -6.61 4.05 20.66
N GLU A 311 -5.78 4.59 19.78
CA GLU A 311 -4.35 4.33 19.81
C GLU A 311 -3.86 5.01 21.09
N SER A 312 -3.41 4.19 22.03
CA SER A 312 -2.67 4.64 23.19
C SER A 312 -1.49 5.47 22.68
N LYS A 313 -1.59 6.80 22.72
CA LYS A 313 -0.50 7.72 22.38
C LYS A 313 0.75 7.29 23.16
N PRO A 314 1.80 6.77 22.52
CA PRO A 314 3.12 6.83 23.12
C PRO A 314 3.46 8.32 23.26
N THR A 315 4.12 8.64 24.37
CA THR A 315 4.59 9.96 24.78
C THR A 315 5.01 10.82 23.58
N SER A 316 4.26 11.89 23.31
CA SER A 316 4.46 12.74 22.12
C SER A 316 5.86 13.34 22.13
N TRP A 317 6.72 12.85 21.24
CA TRP A 317 7.91 13.58 20.85
C TRP A 317 7.50 14.97 20.33
N ARG A 318 8.30 15.99 20.62
CA ARG A 318 8.15 17.33 20.05
C ARG A 318 9.53 17.84 19.60
N PRO A 319 9.59 18.59 18.49
CA PRO A 319 10.80 19.30 18.11
C PRO A 319 11.32 20.16 19.26
N VAL A 320 12.61 20.08 19.54
CA VAL A 320 13.27 21.09 20.40
C VAL A 320 13.38 22.39 19.60
N ALA A 321 13.11 23.53 20.26
CA ALA A 321 12.96 24.84 19.62
C ALA A 321 14.21 25.35 18.89
N SER A 322 15.40 24.88 19.25
CA SER A 322 16.65 25.16 18.54
C SER A 322 17.08 23.96 17.71
N ALA A 323 17.21 24.13 16.40
CA ALA A 323 18.02 23.27 15.55
C ALA A 323 19.22 24.06 15.04
N PRO A 324 20.38 23.98 15.74
CA PRO A 324 21.61 24.64 15.30
C PRO A 324 21.97 24.33 13.85
N THR A 325 21.66 23.10 13.40
CA THR A 325 21.84 22.61 12.03
C THR A 325 21.09 23.38 10.96
N GLU A 326 20.00 24.07 11.32
CA GLU A 326 19.20 24.89 10.41
C GLU A 326 19.61 26.37 10.47
N GLY A 327 20.53 26.72 11.38
CA GLY A 327 21.11 28.04 11.49
C GLY A 327 22.13 28.33 10.39
N ARG A 328 22.21 29.59 9.96
CA ARG A 328 23.25 30.03 9.02
C ARG A 328 24.59 30.12 9.76
N ASN A 329 25.63 29.48 9.23
CA ASN A 329 27.00 29.69 9.71
C ASN A 329 27.43 31.14 9.43
N PRO A 330 27.75 31.97 10.45
CA PRO A 330 28.14 33.36 10.23
C PRO A 330 29.39 33.50 9.35
N LYS A 331 30.31 32.52 9.41
CA LYS A 331 31.55 32.52 8.62
C LYS A 331 31.30 32.30 7.13
N SER A 332 30.16 31.73 6.75
CA SER A 332 29.77 31.51 5.36
C SER A 332 28.85 32.62 4.82
N THR A 333 28.83 33.79 5.48
CA THR A 333 28.14 34.97 4.94
C THR A 333 28.84 35.41 3.65
N GLY A 334 28.12 35.43 2.53
CA GLY A 334 28.70 35.74 1.21
C GLY A 334 29.44 34.58 0.54
N PHE A 335 29.14 33.32 0.91
CA PHE A 335 29.84 32.15 0.37
C PHE A 335 29.81 32.04 -1.16
N ALA A 336 28.70 32.45 -1.80
CA ALA A 336 28.56 32.41 -3.25
C ALA A 336 29.49 33.40 -3.97
N GLU A 337 29.89 34.47 -3.27
CA GLU A 337 30.75 35.53 -3.78
C GLU A 337 32.23 35.38 -3.37
N MET A 338 32.57 34.39 -2.52
CA MET A 338 33.94 34.15 -2.10
C MET A 338 34.83 33.67 -3.26
N PRO A 339 36.12 34.05 -3.31
CA PRO A 339 37.09 33.39 -4.17
C PRO A 339 37.08 31.88 -3.89
N LEU A 340 37.08 31.06 -4.96
CA LEU A 340 36.96 29.60 -4.84
C LEU A 340 37.98 28.98 -3.87
N ALA A 341 39.21 29.49 -3.86
CA ALA A 341 40.25 29.03 -2.94
C ALA A 341 39.89 29.27 -1.46
N ASP A 342 39.23 30.39 -1.16
CA ASP A 342 38.82 30.73 0.20
C ASP A 342 37.56 29.96 0.63
N ALA A 343 36.62 29.73 -0.30
CA ALA A 343 35.48 28.85 -0.07
C ALA A 343 35.93 27.41 0.28
N ILE A 344 36.91 26.86 -0.44
CA ILE A 344 37.50 25.54 -0.15
C ILE A 344 38.17 25.54 1.23
N LYS A 345 39.00 26.55 1.55
CA LYS A 345 39.65 26.66 2.85
C LYS A 345 38.63 26.77 3.99
N LEU A 346 37.54 27.51 3.79
CA LEU A 346 36.48 27.63 4.78
C LEU A 346 35.80 26.27 5.03
N MET A 347 35.43 25.54 3.99
CA MET A 347 34.86 24.18 4.14
C MET A 347 35.79 23.25 4.91
N LEU A 348 37.07 23.20 4.52
CA LEU A 348 38.07 22.36 5.20
C LEU A 348 38.33 22.80 6.65
N ALA A 349 38.29 24.10 6.94
CA ALA A 349 38.45 24.61 8.29
C ALA A 349 37.28 24.23 9.20
N GLU A 350 36.04 24.24 8.68
CA GLU A 350 34.87 23.78 9.43
C GLU A 350 34.91 22.25 9.63
N ASP A 351 35.27 21.48 8.60
CA ASP A 351 35.44 20.01 8.68
C ASP A 351 36.52 19.61 9.71
N ALA A 352 37.60 20.39 9.81
CA ALA A 352 38.67 20.16 10.80
C ALA A 352 38.18 20.26 12.25
N THR A 353 37.01 20.83 12.51
CA THR A 353 36.41 20.88 13.86
C THR A 353 35.70 19.59 14.25
N LEU A 354 35.31 18.76 13.28
CA LEU A 354 34.49 17.56 13.51
C LEU A 354 35.16 16.53 14.44
N PRO A 355 36.46 16.18 14.29
CA PRO A 355 37.08 15.18 15.16
C PRO A 355 36.99 15.52 16.64
N GLY A 356 37.16 16.81 17.01
CA GLY A 356 37.05 17.26 18.40
C GLY A 356 35.62 17.15 18.94
N LYS A 357 34.62 17.48 18.11
CA LYS A 357 33.20 17.36 18.46
C LYS A 357 32.75 15.90 18.60
N VAL A 358 33.28 15.00 17.78
CA VAL A 358 33.05 13.55 17.90
C VAL A 358 33.76 12.98 19.14
N LEU A 359 35.00 13.42 19.42
CA LEU A 359 35.74 12.99 20.61
C LEU A 359 35.02 13.39 21.91
N ALA A 360 34.37 14.56 21.94
CA ALA A 360 33.55 14.99 23.08
C ALA A 360 32.38 14.02 23.36
N GLU A 361 31.94 13.25 22.36
CA GLU A 361 30.87 12.25 22.46
C GLU A 361 31.39 10.81 22.70
N SER A 362 32.70 10.65 22.93
CA SER A 362 33.36 9.33 23.07
C SER A 362 32.72 8.40 24.10
N ALA A 363 32.28 8.90 25.25
CA ALA A 363 31.60 8.10 26.28
C ALA A 363 30.25 7.53 25.78
N HIS A 364 29.49 8.29 25.00
CA HIS A 364 28.22 7.86 24.41
C HIS A 364 28.43 6.89 23.25
N ILE A 365 29.49 7.10 22.47
CA ILE A 365 29.93 6.18 21.42
C ILE A 365 30.34 4.84 22.04
N GLU A 366 31.17 4.85 23.09
CA GLU A 366 31.59 3.64 23.81
C GLU A 366 30.37 2.88 24.35
N TRP A 367 29.46 3.57 25.03
CA TRP A 367 28.23 2.96 25.54
C TRP A 367 27.44 2.27 24.42
N THR A 368 27.30 2.93 23.28
CA THR A 368 26.56 2.42 22.11
C THR A 368 27.23 1.19 21.52
N VAL A 369 28.56 1.22 21.34
CA VAL A 369 29.34 0.08 20.85
C VAL A 369 29.21 -1.12 21.80
N VAL A 370 29.25 -0.89 23.12
CA VAL A 370 29.06 -1.96 24.12
C VAL A 370 27.64 -2.52 24.06
N ALA A 371 26.62 -1.68 23.94
CA ALA A 371 25.22 -2.12 23.83
C ALA A 371 24.99 -2.97 22.57
N VAL A 372 25.52 -2.52 21.42
CA VAL A 372 25.45 -3.25 20.15
C VAL A 372 26.21 -4.59 20.23
N SER A 373 27.41 -4.59 20.80
CA SER A 373 28.20 -5.82 20.96
C SER A 373 27.49 -6.85 21.83
N ARG A 374 26.82 -6.41 22.91
CA ARG A 374 25.99 -7.28 23.75
C ARG A 374 24.76 -7.80 23.01
N ALA A 375 24.10 -6.97 22.21
CA ALA A 375 22.99 -7.39 21.37
C ALA A 375 23.42 -8.47 20.38
N PHE A 376 24.55 -8.31 19.70
CA PHE A 376 25.07 -9.36 18.82
C PHE A 376 25.38 -10.66 19.56
N ALA A 377 26.00 -10.57 20.74
CA ALA A 377 26.32 -11.73 21.56
C ALA A 377 25.07 -12.49 22.05
N SER A 378 23.93 -11.79 22.22
CA SER A 378 22.64 -12.40 22.57
C SER A 378 21.79 -12.79 21.37
N GLY A 379 22.29 -12.67 20.13
CA GLY A 379 21.54 -13.01 18.91
C GLY A 379 20.57 -11.92 18.45
N GLY A 380 20.66 -10.73 19.02
CA GLY A 380 20.00 -9.52 18.55
C GLY A 380 20.72 -8.85 17.39
N ARG A 381 20.18 -7.70 16.95
CA ARG A 381 20.59 -6.99 15.73
C ARG A 381 20.84 -5.50 16.01
N LEU A 382 21.54 -4.87 15.08
CA LEU A 382 21.66 -3.42 14.98
C LEU A 382 20.77 -2.93 13.84
N ILE A 383 19.90 -1.96 14.13
CA ILE A 383 18.96 -1.42 13.16
C ILE A 383 19.10 0.11 13.12
N TYR A 384 19.55 0.63 11.98
CA TYR A 384 19.52 2.07 11.71
C TYR A 384 18.15 2.48 11.19
N CYS A 385 17.64 3.62 11.63
CA CYS A 385 16.47 4.27 11.04
C CYS A 385 16.72 5.75 10.78
N GLY A 386 16.48 6.21 9.55
CA GLY A 386 16.71 7.61 9.17
C GLY A 386 15.85 8.07 8.01
N ALA A 387 15.99 9.33 7.64
CA ALA A 387 15.34 9.94 6.48
C ALA A 387 16.35 10.73 5.65
N GLY A 388 16.04 10.99 4.37
CA GLY A 388 16.92 11.72 3.46
C GLY A 388 18.35 11.17 3.44
N THR A 389 19.35 12.07 3.48
CA THR A 389 20.77 11.71 3.49
C THR A 389 21.15 10.85 4.70
N SER A 390 20.66 11.19 5.90
CA SER A 390 20.97 10.45 7.12
C SER A 390 20.49 8.99 7.07
N GLY A 391 19.30 8.75 6.52
CA GLY A 391 18.79 7.40 6.27
C GLY A 391 19.59 6.65 5.22
N ARG A 392 20.06 7.33 4.17
CA ARG A 392 20.93 6.72 3.14
C ARG A 392 22.26 6.26 3.72
N LEU A 393 22.88 7.07 4.59
CA LEU A 393 24.12 6.70 5.27
C LEU A 393 23.94 5.49 6.18
N GLY A 394 22.85 5.41 6.94
CA GLY A 394 22.53 4.23 7.76
C GLY A 394 22.29 2.96 6.93
N VAL A 395 21.66 3.08 5.76
CA VAL A 395 21.50 1.94 4.84
C VAL A 395 22.84 1.54 4.21
N LEU A 396 23.68 2.51 3.86
CA LEU A 396 25.01 2.27 3.29
C LEU A 396 25.90 1.51 4.28
N ASP A 397 25.98 1.97 5.54
CA ASP A 397 26.75 1.30 6.58
C ASP A 397 26.29 -0.16 6.78
N ALA A 398 24.99 -0.39 6.86
CA ALA A 398 24.41 -1.73 6.94
C ALA A 398 24.78 -2.60 5.72
N SER A 399 24.85 -2.02 4.53
CA SER A 399 25.16 -2.73 3.28
C SER A 399 26.63 -3.13 3.14
N GLU A 400 27.55 -2.38 3.78
CA GLU A 400 28.99 -2.67 3.77
C GLU A 400 29.38 -3.74 4.80
N CYS A 401 28.51 -4.03 5.77
CA CYS A 401 28.79 -5.01 6.82
C CYS A 401 29.02 -6.44 6.28
N PRO A 402 28.18 -7.01 5.40
CA PRO A 402 28.41 -8.34 4.84
C PRO A 402 29.70 -8.49 4.02
N PRO A 403 30.02 -7.62 3.04
CA PRO A 403 31.25 -7.77 2.26
C PRO A 403 32.51 -7.47 3.09
N THR A 404 32.47 -6.51 4.02
CA THR A 404 33.65 -6.08 4.80
C THR A 404 33.96 -7.04 5.94
N PHE A 405 32.94 -7.45 6.70
CA PHE A 405 33.10 -8.21 7.94
C PHE A 405 32.57 -9.65 7.84
N ARG A 406 32.07 -10.08 6.68
CA ARG A 406 31.48 -11.41 6.45
C ARG A 406 30.31 -11.71 7.37
N THR A 407 29.55 -10.69 7.76
CA THR A 407 28.38 -10.85 8.61
C THR A 407 27.14 -11.23 7.78
N PRO A 408 26.14 -11.90 8.38
CA PRO A 408 24.85 -12.05 7.74
C PRO A 408 24.20 -10.68 7.51
N ALA A 409 23.57 -10.48 6.35
CA ALA A 409 22.84 -9.24 6.03
C ALA A 409 21.67 -8.93 7.00
N SER A 410 21.27 -9.90 7.82
CA SER A 410 20.27 -9.71 8.87
C SER A 410 20.82 -9.11 10.17
N LEU A 411 22.15 -9.07 10.37
CA LEU A 411 22.78 -8.64 11.61
C LEU A 411 22.74 -7.11 11.79
N VAL A 412 23.04 -6.38 10.71
CA VAL A 412 22.99 -4.91 10.65
C VAL A 412 22.02 -4.53 9.53
N GLN A 413 21.02 -3.71 9.84
CA GLN A 413 19.93 -3.39 8.91
C GLN A 413 19.67 -1.89 8.84
N GLY A 414 19.45 -1.36 7.64
CA GLY A 414 18.99 0.00 7.43
C GLY A 414 17.49 0.10 7.16
N ILE A 415 16.84 1.09 7.78
CA ILE A 415 15.48 1.53 7.53
C ILE A 415 15.54 3.00 7.07
N ILE A 416 14.97 3.29 5.91
CA ILE A 416 14.88 4.65 5.39
C ILE A 416 13.42 5.03 5.19
N ALA A 417 13.06 6.24 5.63
CA ALA A 417 11.77 6.86 5.34
C ALA A 417 11.50 6.86 3.83
N GLY A 418 10.32 6.41 3.40
CA GLY A 418 9.98 6.28 1.97
C GLY A 418 10.48 4.99 1.30
N GLY A 419 11.23 4.14 2.02
CA GLY A 419 11.62 2.81 1.56
C GLY A 419 12.68 2.81 0.45
N ARG A 420 12.74 1.73 -0.33
CA ARG A 420 13.83 1.49 -1.30
C ARG A 420 14.01 2.65 -2.29
N SER A 421 12.94 3.26 -2.79
CA SER A 421 13.02 4.40 -3.72
C SER A 421 13.73 5.61 -3.13
N ALA A 422 13.64 5.80 -1.81
CA ALA A 422 14.30 6.90 -1.11
C ALA A 422 15.83 6.83 -1.15
N LEU A 423 16.42 5.72 -1.62
CA LEU A 423 17.87 5.58 -1.79
C LEU A 423 18.42 6.34 -3.00
N TRP A 424 17.63 6.52 -4.06
CA TRP A 424 18.08 7.21 -5.29
C TRP A 424 17.21 8.40 -5.69
N SER A 425 16.00 8.53 -5.13
CA SER A 425 15.11 9.66 -5.38
C SER A 425 14.55 10.22 -4.07
N ALA A 426 14.31 11.53 -4.00
CA ALA A 426 13.61 12.11 -2.86
C ALA A 426 12.15 11.60 -2.82
N VAL A 427 11.64 11.33 -1.62
CA VAL A 427 10.23 10.96 -1.41
C VAL A 427 9.63 12.02 -0.49
N GLU A 428 8.84 12.91 -1.06
CA GLU A 428 8.23 14.04 -0.34
C GLU A 428 7.29 13.56 0.77
N GLY A 429 7.37 14.19 1.94
CA GLY A 429 6.55 13.87 3.13
C GLY A 429 6.88 12.53 3.81
N ALA A 430 7.87 11.78 3.33
CA ALA A 430 8.23 10.49 3.92
C ALA A 430 8.80 10.63 5.34
N GLU A 431 9.57 11.70 5.59
CA GLU A 431 10.16 11.96 6.90
C GLU A 431 9.13 12.39 7.95
N ASP A 432 8.00 12.95 7.50
CA ASP A 432 6.89 13.41 8.35
C ASP A 432 5.95 12.28 8.81
N ASP A 433 6.03 11.08 8.22
CA ASP A 433 5.16 9.95 8.57
C ASP A 433 5.70 9.17 9.79
N GLU A 434 5.42 9.68 11.00
CA GLU A 434 5.71 9.00 12.27
C GLU A 434 5.12 7.57 12.30
N SER A 435 3.90 7.40 11.81
CA SER A 435 3.21 6.11 11.81
C SER A 435 3.91 5.10 10.89
N ALA A 436 4.57 5.54 9.81
CA ALA A 436 5.41 4.68 8.99
C ALA A 436 6.64 4.20 9.75
N GLY A 437 7.22 5.02 10.62
CA GLY A 437 8.31 4.61 11.50
C GLY A 437 7.89 3.46 12.43
N VAL A 438 6.75 3.63 13.11
CA VAL A 438 6.15 2.59 13.98
C VAL A 438 5.94 1.29 13.20
N ARG A 439 5.29 1.36 12.03
CA ARG A 439 5.03 0.18 11.18
C ARG A 439 6.34 -0.49 10.72
N SER A 440 7.39 0.28 10.45
CA SER A 440 8.68 -0.23 9.99
C SER A 440 9.39 -1.07 11.07
N ILE A 441 9.39 -0.61 12.30
CA ILE A 441 9.93 -1.37 13.45
C ILE A 441 9.06 -2.59 13.75
N ALA A 442 7.74 -2.43 13.73
CA ALA A 442 6.81 -3.53 13.98
C ALA A 442 6.94 -4.67 12.97
N SER A 443 7.02 -4.34 11.68
CA SER A 443 7.14 -5.32 10.58
C SER A 443 8.45 -6.12 10.59
N ARG A 444 9.52 -5.57 11.20
CA ARG A 444 10.81 -6.26 11.35
C ARG A 444 10.93 -7.09 12.63
N SER A 445 9.82 -7.21 13.38
CA SER A 445 9.75 -7.96 14.63
C SER A 445 10.89 -7.58 15.59
N VAL A 446 11.15 -6.28 15.73
CA VAL A 446 12.13 -5.77 16.70
C VAL A 446 11.76 -6.25 18.10
N SER A 447 12.78 -6.62 18.87
CA SER A 447 12.65 -7.21 20.21
C SER A 447 13.61 -6.57 21.20
N ALA A 448 13.50 -6.94 22.47
CA ALA A 448 14.38 -6.46 23.53
C ALA A 448 15.86 -6.85 23.37
N GLN A 449 16.18 -7.73 22.43
CA GLN A 449 17.56 -8.11 22.10
C GLN A 449 18.21 -7.14 21.11
N ASP A 450 17.43 -6.32 20.42
CA ASP A 450 17.92 -5.44 19.37
C ASP A 450 18.35 -4.06 19.91
N VAL A 451 19.21 -3.38 19.14
CA VAL A 451 19.53 -1.95 19.30
C VAL A 451 19.02 -1.20 18.06
N VAL A 452 18.27 -0.12 18.28
CA VAL A 452 17.76 0.74 17.22
C VAL A 452 18.41 2.11 17.34
N ILE A 453 19.05 2.56 16.25
CA ILE A 453 19.74 3.84 16.16
C ILE A 453 19.00 4.74 15.17
N GLY A 454 18.38 5.81 15.68
CA GLY A 454 17.85 6.90 14.88
C GLY A 454 18.98 7.80 14.38
N ILE A 455 19.03 8.07 13.08
CA ILE A 455 20.00 8.99 12.49
C ILE A 455 19.23 10.14 11.86
N SER A 456 19.54 11.36 12.29
CA SER A 456 18.95 12.59 11.74
C SER A 456 19.87 13.77 12.02
N ALA A 457 20.06 14.69 11.07
CA ALA A 457 20.88 15.87 11.31
C ALA A 457 20.28 16.75 12.42
N SER A 458 19.05 17.23 12.27
CA SER A 458 18.39 18.12 13.23
C SER A 458 17.69 17.39 14.38
N GLY A 459 17.40 16.10 14.21
CA GLY A 459 16.53 15.34 15.11
C GLY A 459 15.04 15.67 14.92
N HIS A 460 14.64 16.38 13.86
CA HIS A 460 13.25 16.81 13.65
C HIS A 460 12.39 15.89 12.80
N ALA A 461 12.91 14.81 12.22
CA ALA A 461 12.11 13.92 11.36
C ALA A 461 11.15 13.04 12.20
N PRO A 462 9.80 13.22 12.15
CA PRO A 462 8.86 12.40 12.91
C PRO A 462 9.01 10.89 12.68
N PHE A 463 9.38 10.47 11.46
CA PHE A 463 9.62 9.07 11.11
C PHE A 463 10.60 8.36 12.05
N ILE A 464 11.72 9.01 12.41
CA ILE A 464 12.73 8.40 13.29
C ILE A 464 12.19 8.23 14.71
N TRP A 465 11.37 9.16 15.18
CA TRP A 465 10.78 9.10 16.52
C TRP A 465 9.70 8.04 16.61
N GLY A 466 8.91 7.84 15.56
CA GLY A 466 8.02 6.69 15.45
C GLY A 466 8.77 5.36 15.53
N CYS A 467 9.96 5.28 14.91
CA CYS A 467 10.82 4.10 15.04
C CYS A 467 11.31 3.91 16.49
N LEU A 468 11.90 4.93 17.09
CA LEU A 468 12.47 4.85 18.44
C LEU A 468 11.40 4.57 19.51
N ALA A 469 10.21 5.19 19.39
CA ALA A 469 9.10 4.94 20.29
C ALA A 469 8.63 3.48 20.25
N GLU A 470 8.44 2.93 19.04
CA GLU A 470 8.02 1.53 18.88
C GLU A 470 9.11 0.54 19.31
N ALA A 471 10.39 0.86 19.06
CA ALA A 471 11.52 0.05 19.49
C ALA A 471 11.58 -0.04 21.01
N ARG A 472 11.48 1.11 21.71
CA ARG A 472 11.43 1.16 23.17
C ARG A 472 10.22 0.42 23.73
N ARG A 473 9.05 0.57 23.11
CA ARG A 473 7.83 -0.18 23.51
C ARG A 473 8.04 -1.70 23.42
N ARG A 474 8.87 -2.17 22.48
CA ARG A 474 9.26 -3.58 22.31
C ARG A 474 10.44 -4.01 23.19
N GLY A 475 10.97 -3.10 24.01
CA GLY A 475 12.07 -3.33 24.94
C GLY A 475 13.46 -3.21 24.31
N ALA A 476 13.57 -2.83 23.03
CA ALA A 476 14.86 -2.63 22.37
C ALA A 476 15.57 -1.41 22.96
N LYS A 477 16.91 -1.41 22.90
CA LYS A 477 17.71 -0.23 23.26
C LYS A 477 17.61 0.81 22.16
N THR A 478 17.46 2.07 22.54
CA THR A 478 17.26 3.17 21.60
C THR A 478 18.39 4.20 21.69
N VAL A 479 18.95 4.54 20.54
CA VAL A 479 20.03 5.53 20.42
C VAL A 479 19.64 6.57 19.38
N LEU A 480 20.01 7.83 19.60
CA LEU A 480 19.93 8.89 18.60
C LEU A 480 21.34 9.34 18.22
N VAL A 481 21.61 9.45 16.92
CA VAL A 481 22.76 10.17 16.37
C VAL A 481 22.22 11.41 15.68
N ALA A 482 22.51 12.60 16.24
CA ALA A 482 22.04 13.87 15.70
C ALA A 482 22.96 15.04 16.04
N CYS A 483 22.93 16.10 15.25
CA CYS A 483 23.71 17.31 15.51
C CYS A 483 22.91 18.35 16.32
N ASN A 484 22.14 17.88 17.32
CA ASN A 484 21.30 18.74 18.13
C ASN A 484 21.39 18.35 19.62
N PRO A 485 22.18 19.09 20.43
CA PRO A 485 22.36 18.82 21.86
C PRO A 485 21.06 18.80 22.68
N GLY A 486 19.99 19.44 22.18
CA GLY A 486 18.70 19.53 22.86
C GLY A 486 18.01 18.19 23.15
N TYR A 487 18.45 17.09 22.54
CA TYR A 487 17.88 15.76 22.72
C TYR A 487 18.59 14.88 23.77
N ARG A 488 19.62 15.38 24.46
CA ARG A 488 20.44 14.59 25.41
C ARG A 488 19.59 13.80 26.41
N ASP A 489 18.64 14.48 27.05
CA ASP A 489 17.81 13.91 28.13
C ASP A 489 16.45 13.40 27.64
N HIS A 490 16.31 13.13 26.34
CA HIS A 490 15.02 12.73 25.79
C HIS A 490 14.58 11.35 26.32
N PRO A 491 13.38 11.20 26.90
CA PRO A 491 12.98 10.00 27.65
C PRO A 491 12.80 8.73 26.79
N LEU A 492 12.78 8.88 25.47
CA LEU A 492 12.75 7.76 24.53
C LEU A 492 14.13 7.16 24.26
N LEU A 493 15.22 7.77 24.72
CA LEU A 493 16.58 7.36 24.40
C LEU A 493 17.23 6.69 25.61
N ASP A 494 17.92 5.57 25.40
CA ASP A 494 18.89 5.05 26.36
C ASP A 494 20.24 5.78 26.24
N CYS A 495 20.57 6.28 25.04
CA CYS A 495 21.77 7.06 24.76
C CYS A 495 21.54 8.02 23.59
N ALA A 496 22.26 9.13 23.56
CA ALA A 496 22.29 10.05 22.42
C ALA A 496 23.75 10.37 22.11
N ILE A 497 24.14 10.40 20.84
CA ILE A 497 25.45 10.83 20.34
C ILE A 497 25.19 12.15 19.61
N LEU A 498 25.58 13.26 20.25
CA LEU A 498 25.15 14.60 19.87
C LEU A 498 26.32 15.54 19.55
N PRO A 499 27.12 15.28 18.51
CA PRO A 499 28.21 16.18 18.14
C PRO A 499 27.63 17.54 17.76
N ASP A 500 28.04 18.59 18.48
CA ASP A 500 27.58 19.97 18.26
C ASP A 500 28.30 20.59 17.06
N THR A 501 27.89 20.21 15.84
CA THR A 501 28.54 20.58 14.55
C THR A 501 28.15 21.93 14.02
#